data_AF-A0A4Q3DIC3-F1
#
_entry.id   AF-A0A4Q3DIC3-F1
#
_cell.length_a   1.000
_cell.length_b   1.000
_cell.length_c   1.000
_cell.angle_alpha   90.00
_cell.angle_beta   90.00
_cell.angle_gamma   90.00
#
_symmetry.space_group_name_H-M   'P 1'
#
loop_
_entity.id
_entity.type
_entity.pdbx_description
1 polymer ?
#
loop_
_entity_poly.entity_id
_entity_poly.type
_entity_poly.pdbx_seq_one_letter_code
_entity_poly.pdbx_strand_id
1 'polypeptide(L)' 'MYNPVSTYRIQFHQNFNFEAFENIIPYLQKLGVKTVYASPVFESVPGSMHGYDGLNPHQINPETGTEDQLK' A
#
# COMPACT_ATOMS: atom_id res chain seq x y z
N MET A 1 -14.46 17.17 3.37
CA MET A 1 -13.42 16.51 4.17
C MET A 1 -13.88 15.09 4.42
N TYR A 2 -13.16 14.08 3.91
CA TYR A 2 -13.47 12.68 4.20
C TYR A 2 -12.88 12.35 5.57
N ASN A 3 -13.72 12.11 6.57
CA ASN A 3 -13.27 11.70 7.89
C ASN A 3 -13.41 10.17 7.98
N PRO A 4 -12.30 9.41 7.96
CA PRO A 4 -12.37 7.95 7.97
C PRO A 4 -12.94 7.46 9.31
N VAL A 5 -14.05 6.72 9.24
CA VAL A 5 -14.70 6.14 10.43
C VAL A 5 -13.99 4.89 10.96
N SER A 6 -13.18 4.24 10.10
CA SER A 6 -12.33 3.10 10.45
C SER A 6 -11.15 3.02 9.48
N THR A 7 -9.97 2.75 10.02
CA THR A 7 -8.74 2.57 9.23
C THR A 7 -8.15 1.18 9.45
N TYR A 8 -7.63 0.57 8.38
CA TYR A 8 -6.84 -0.66 8.47
C TYR A 8 -5.44 -0.43 7.92
N ARG A 9 -4.40 -0.72 8.74
CA ARG A 9 -3.00 -0.51 8.35
C ARG A 9 -2.52 -1.64 7.45
N ILE A 10 -1.98 -1.28 6.29
CA ILE A 10 -1.33 -2.22 5.36
C ILE A 10 0.15 -1.86 5.24
N GLN A 11 1.01 -2.88 5.38
CA GLN A 11 2.44 -2.78 5.16
C GLN A 11 2.75 -3.35 3.78
N PHE A 12 3.02 -2.48 2.82
CA PHE A 12 3.41 -2.86 1.47
C PHE A 12 4.91 -3.11 1.39
N HIS A 13 5.28 -4.19 0.70
CA HIS A 13 6.65 -4.59 0.39
C HIS A 13 6.64 -5.71 -0.67
N GLN A 14 7.80 -6.20 -1.09
CA GLN A 14 7.92 -7.20 -2.16
C GLN A 14 7.08 -8.48 -1.97
N ASN A 15 6.81 -8.89 -0.72
CA ASN A 15 6.04 -10.11 -0.43
C ASN A 15 4.55 -9.82 -0.15
N PHE A 16 4.16 -8.54 -0.10
CA PHE A 16 2.77 -8.11 0.04
C PHE A 16 2.59 -6.82 -0.77
N ASN A 17 2.48 -6.99 -2.09
CA ASN A 17 2.41 -5.93 -3.08
C ASN A 17 0.95 -5.56 -3.41
N PHE A 18 0.72 -4.66 -4.38
CA PHE A 18 -0.65 -4.25 -4.74
C PHE A 18 -1.53 -5.41 -5.23
N GLU A 19 -0.97 -6.34 -6.00
CA GLU A 19 -1.68 -7.54 -6.46
C GLU A 19 -2.11 -8.42 -5.27
N ALA A 20 -1.22 -8.65 -4.30
CA ALA A 20 -1.57 -9.37 -3.08
C ALA A 20 -2.66 -8.64 -2.27
N PHE A 21 -2.63 -7.31 -2.25
CA PHE A 21 -3.64 -6.50 -1.58
C PHE A 21 -5.02 -6.59 -2.24
N GLU A 22 -5.10 -6.59 -3.57
CA GLU A 22 -6.37 -6.75 -4.30
C GLU A 22 -7.12 -8.02 -3.88
N ASN A 23 -6.37 -9.10 -3.65
CA ASN A 23 -6.93 -10.39 -3.22
C ASN A 23 -7.60 -10.34 -1.83
N ILE A 24 -7.23 -9.38 -0.97
CA ILE A 24 -7.82 -9.25 0.39
C ILE A 24 -8.90 -8.18 0.47
N ILE A 25 -9.13 -7.37 -0.58
CA ILE A 25 -10.17 -6.33 -0.59
C ILE A 25 -11.55 -6.88 -0.18
N PRO A 26 -12.03 -8.03 -0.72
CA PRO A 26 -13.33 -8.58 -0.32
C PRO A 26 -13.42 -8.90 1.18
N TYR A 27 -12.32 -9.36 1.77
CA TYR A 27 -12.23 -9.60 3.21
C TYR A 27 -12.32 -8.30 4.01
N LEU A 28 -11.55 -7.27 3.63
CA LEU A 28 -11.58 -5.97 4.31
C LEU A 28 -12.96 -5.30 4.23
N GLN A 29 -13.63 -5.44 3.09
CA GLN A 29 -15.01 -4.98 2.90
C GLN A 29 -15.97 -5.72 3.84
N LYS A 30 -15.88 -7.06 3.93
CA LYS A 30 -16.70 -7.87 4.85
C LYS A 30 -16.42 -7.55 6.32
N LEU A 31 -15.17 -7.22 6.66
CA LEU A 31 -14.77 -6.80 8.00
C LEU A 31 -15.33 -5.41 8.37
N GLY A 32 -15.73 -4.59 7.38
CA GLY A 32 -16.27 -3.25 7.59
C GLY A 32 -15.21 -2.14 7.58
N VAL A 33 -14.02 -2.41 7.07
CA VAL A 33 -12.97 -1.39 6.88
C VAL A 33 -13.45 -0.37 5.85
N LYS A 34 -13.32 0.92 6.17
CA LYS A 34 -13.68 2.02 5.26
C LYS A 34 -12.49 2.70 4.62
N THR A 35 -11.33 2.64 5.25
CA THR A 35 -10.14 3.34 4.76
C THR A 35 -8.91 2.49 5.00
N VAL A 36 -8.04 2.42 4.00
CA VAL A 36 -6.73 1.78 4.15
C VAL A 36 -5.72 2.86 4.50
N TYR A 37 -4.96 2.60 5.57
CA TYR A 37 -3.80 3.39 5.93
C TYR A 37 -2.57 2.64 5.44
N ALA A 38 -2.03 3.04 4.28
CA ALA A 38 -0.87 2.38 3.68
C ALA A 38 0.46 2.83 4.31
N SER A 39 1.47 1.96 4.31
CA SER A 39 2.88 2.36 4.40
C SER A 39 3.27 3.24 3.19
N PRO A 40 4.41 3.96 3.24
CA PRO A 40 4.90 4.67 2.07
C PRO A 40 5.02 3.74 0.85
N VAL A 41 4.60 4.24 -0.31
CA VAL A 41 4.55 3.46 -1.57
C VAL A 41 5.51 3.98 -2.64
N PHE A 42 6.22 5.08 -2.35
CA PHE A 42 7.23 5.62 -3.26
C PHE A 42 8.51 4.80 -3.21
N GLU A 43 9.33 4.93 -4.24
CA GLU A 43 10.59 4.19 -4.40
C GLU A 43 11.47 4.35 -3.16
N SER A 44 11.91 3.20 -2.64
CA SER A 44 12.77 3.07 -1.46
C SER A 44 13.96 2.18 -1.79
N VAL A 45 14.90 2.05 -0.85
CA VAL A 45 16.02 1.12 -0.98
C VAL A 45 15.51 -0.28 -1.38
N PRO A 46 16.14 -0.94 -2.37
CA PRO A 46 15.76 -2.30 -2.78
C PRO A 46 15.74 -3.27 -1.60
N GLY A 47 14.71 -4.11 -1.53
CA GLY A 47 14.46 -5.03 -0.42
C GLY A 47 13.90 -4.37 0.85
N SER A 48 13.54 -3.08 0.82
CA SER A 48 12.92 -2.41 1.96
C SER A 48 11.56 -3.03 2.29
N MET A 49 11.39 -3.44 3.55
CA MET A 49 10.15 -4.03 4.06
C MET A 49 9.17 -2.99 4.64
N HIS A 50 9.52 -1.71 4.58
CA HIS A 50 8.74 -0.66 5.24
C HIS A 50 8.59 0.65 4.44
N GLY A 51 9.46 0.92 3.45
CA GLY A 51 9.35 2.04 2.52
C GLY A 51 9.69 3.43 3.08
N TYR A 52 10.31 3.52 4.26
CA TYR A 52 10.64 4.82 4.91
C TYR A 52 12.00 5.37 4.50
N ASP A 53 12.83 4.51 3.96
CA ASP A 53 14.12 4.74 3.33
C ASP A 53 13.93 5.12 1.85
N GLY A 54 13.18 6.20 1.64
CA GLY A 54 12.81 6.70 0.31
C GLY A 54 14.01 7.18 -0.51
N LEU A 55 14.01 6.86 -1.80
CA LEU A 55 15.00 7.28 -2.79
C LEU A 55 14.43 8.29 -3.78
N ASN A 56 13.19 8.10 -4.24
CA ASN A 56 12.57 8.92 -5.27
C ASN A 56 11.06 9.11 -5.00
N PRO A 57 10.60 10.32 -4.66
CA PRO A 57 9.19 10.60 -4.39
C PRO A 57 8.32 10.71 -5.65
N HIS A 58 8.91 10.69 -6.86
CA HIS A 58 8.19 10.78 -8.13
C HIS A 58 7.86 9.42 -8.75
N GLN A 59 8.26 8.33 -8.10
CA GLN A 59 8.12 6.98 -8.62
C GLN A 59 7.54 6.06 -7.56
N ILE A 60 6.60 5.20 -7.96
CA ILE A 60 6.11 4.11 -7.11
C ILE A 60 7.20 3.06 -6.97
N ASN A 61 7.36 2.48 -5.77
CA ASN A 61 8.33 1.43 -5.53
C ASN A 61 8.06 0.24 -6.48
N PRO A 62 9.00 -0.09 -7.39
CA PRO A 62 8.84 -1.18 -8.35
C PRO A 62 8.60 -2.56 -7.71
N GLU A 63 9.07 -2.76 -6.46
CA GLU A 63 8.84 -4.00 -5.71
C GLU A 63 7.42 -4.08 -5.13
N THR A 64 6.72 -2.94 -5.01
CA THR A 64 5.35 -2.86 -4.50
C THR A 64 4.31 -2.86 -5.63
N GLY A 65 4.63 -2.32 -6.80
CA GLY A 65 3.75 -2.33 -7.96
C GLY A 65 3.98 -1.16 -8.91
N THR A 66 2.93 -0.81 -9.66
CA THR A 66 2.95 0.28 -10.64
C THR A 66 2.00 1.42 -10.26
N GLU A 67 2.15 2.59 -10.89
CA GLU A 67 1.23 3.70 -10.72
C GLU A 67 -0.19 3.34 -11.20
N ASP A 68 -0.32 2.52 -12.24
CA ASP A 68 -1.62 2.09 -12.77
C ASP A 68 -2.36 1.15 -11.82
N GLN A 69 -1.64 0.32 -11.05
CA GLN A 69 -2.23 -0.52 -10.00
C GLN A 69 -2.69 0.29 -8.78
N LEU A 70 -2.15 1.50 -8.58
CA LEU A 70 -2.52 2.37 -7.47
C LEU A 70 -3.78 3.21 -7.76
N LYS A 71 -4.13 3.38 -9.04
CA LYS A 71 -5.26 4.22 -9.50
C LYS A 71 -6.59 3.47 -9.44
#